data_AF-A0A4R0QKP2-F1
#
_entry.id   AF-A0A4R0QKP2-F1
#
_cell.length_a   1.000
_cell.length_b   1.000
_cell.length_c   1.000
_cell.angle_alpha   90.00
_cell.angle_beta   90.00
_cell.angle_gamma   90.00
#
_symmetry.space_group_name_H-M   'P 1'
#
loop_
_entity.id
_entity.type
_entity.pdbx_description
1 polymer ?
#
loop_
_entity_poly.entity_id
_entity_poly.type
_entity_poly.pdbx_seq_one_letter_code
_entity_poly.pdbx_strand_id
1 'polypeptide(L)'
;MNAFDIAPFSPLASAWVMVIAQLVRILIDDPRDSLEMMLAIIGVSMYYFSGLGLIYIAGVDNVVGIVFSFIVIADILRAIFAGSQVIPLQRTITYSSIREYGVDRFVFFFLLLWASFSGLFIGYGGGKFLSLFLFTVPYAVSLIFFERILSYGVGRKVVVWLLALYVFMTVVYLAFYWSGFGRMIILGYVLVPILLASHYMDVKFRAWFVVLISPVASFVSHFSRYGSVSDVSDLTLGSAAHHIAVTSDAFQYYYSGLMYTSDSFLDQYLLFLFNWVPRDMWPDKPIGAGWSSVGEMYGRAGYGEGYSQSLGFIGEQVYLLGPWFLVGLFVMIATLIVLRFFLIHASKGYVLPVILFDVSLMAYFWGGMASVGSRLWFALIPVLFYIQIVDRISVRRQGLYASDSFLLGDLRTNGTTQEKIRDDSGYERQG
;
A
#
# COMPACT_ATOMS: atom_id res chain seq x y z
N MET A 1 21.44 -38.70 27.54
CA MET A 1 20.79 -39.07 26.26
C MET A 1 19.58 -38.17 26.10
N ASN A 2 19.74 -37.09 25.33
CA ASN A 2 18.65 -36.15 25.08
C ASN A 2 17.80 -36.71 23.95
N ALA A 3 16.49 -36.85 24.17
CA ALA A 3 15.54 -37.45 23.21
C ALA A 3 15.24 -36.55 21.98
N PHE A 4 16.17 -35.67 21.61
CA PHE A 4 16.06 -34.73 20.49
C PHE A 4 17.38 -34.56 19.73
N ASP A 5 18.19 -35.62 19.60
CA ASP A 5 19.25 -35.70 18.59
C ASP A 5 18.64 -35.98 17.19
N ILE A 6 17.65 -35.18 16.80
CA ILE A 6 17.34 -35.02 15.37
C ILE A 6 18.42 -34.07 14.87
N ALA A 7 19.33 -34.56 14.02
CA ALA A 7 20.40 -33.76 13.45
C ALA A 7 19.83 -32.40 13.02
N PRO A 8 20.24 -31.27 13.65
CA PRO A 8 19.64 -29.99 13.34
C PRO A 8 19.93 -29.72 11.86
N PHE A 9 18.86 -29.54 11.08
CA PHE A 9 19.02 -29.05 9.72
C PHE A 9 19.91 -27.81 9.77
N SER A 10 20.93 -27.76 8.92
CA SER A 10 21.74 -26.54 8.79
C SER A 10 20.81 -25.34 8.57
N PRO A 11 21.12 -24.14 9.11
CA PRO A 11 20.30 -22.95 8.90
C PRO A 11 19.94 -22.72 7.42
N LEU A 12 20.88 -23.04 6.52
CA LEU A 12 20.69 -23.03 5.07
C LEU A 12 19.59 -23.99 4.61
N ALA A 13 19.61 -25.26 5.06
CA ALA A 13 18.59 -26.24 4.69
C ALA A 13 17.20 -25.81 5.18
N SER A 14 17.10 -25.30 6.41
CA SER A 14 15.85 -24.75 6.97
C SER A 14 15.33 -23.57 6.14
N ALA A 15 16.20 -22.65 5.74
CA ALA A 15 15.85 -21.51 4.90
C ALA A 15 15.30 -21.94 3.53
N TRP A 16 15.96 -22.90 2.87
CA TRP A 16 15.52 -23.45 1.59
C TRP A 16 14.13 -24.09 1.70
N VAL A 17 13.91 -24.94 2.70
CA VAL A 17 12.61 -25.58 2.91
C VAL A 17 11.51 -24.54 3.12
N MET A 18 11.76 -23.53 3.97
CA MET A 18 10.80 -22.45 4.21
C MET A 18 10.49 -21.66 2.93
N VAL A 19 11.52 -21.22 2.20
CA VAL A 19 11.33 -20.41 0.99
C VAL A 19 10.64 -21.21 -0.11
N ILE A 20 11.05 -22.46 -0.36
CA ILE A 20 10.40 -23.32 -1.35
C ILE A 20 8.94 -23.54 -0.97
N ALA A 21 8.64 -23.85 0.29
CA ALA A 21 7.25 -24.04 0.74
C ALA A 21 6.40 -22.78 0.53
N GLN A 22 6.93 -21.60 0.83
CA GLN A 22 6.21 -20.34 0.61
C GLN A 22 6.06 -19.99 -0.87
N LEU A 23 7.06 -20.25 -1.70
CA LEU A 23 6.95 -20.06 -3.16
C LEU A 23 5.92 -21.01 -3.76
N VAL A 24 5.93 -22.28 -3.38
CA VAL A 24 4.93 -23.26 -3.80
C VAL A 24 3.53 -22.82 -3.37
N ARG A 25 3.36 -22.36 -2.12
CA ARG A 25 2.07 -21.80 -1.66
C ARG A 25 1.63 -20.63 -2.51
N ILE A 26 2.51 -19.67 -2.80
CA ILE A 26 2.21 -18.51 -3.66
C ILE A 26 1.89 -18.93 -5.10
N LEU A 27 2.48 -20.01 -5.61
CA LEU A 27 2.20 -20.51 -6.96
C LEU A 27 0.87 -21.27 -7.06
N ILE A 28 0.44 -21.91 -5.97
CA ILE A 28 -0.82 -22.68 -5.90
C ILE A 28 -2.01 -21.79 -5.53
N ASP A 29 -1.81 -20.88 -4.57
CA ASP A 29 -2.87 -20.02 -4.05
C ASP A 29 -2.99 -18.76 -4.90
N ASP A 30 -4.11 -18.61 -5.61
CA ASP A 30 -4.48 -17.34 -6.23
C ASP A 30 -4.85 -16.32 -5.14
N PRO A 31 -4.22 -15.14 -5.09
CA PRO A 31 -4.51 -14.13 -4.06
C PRO A 31 -5.97 -13.67 -4.14
N ARG A 32 -6.64 -13.66 -3.00
CA ARG A 32 -8.07 -13.35 -2.88
C ARG A 32 -8.35 -11.86 -2.82
N ASP A 33 -7.38 -11.07 -2.37
CA ASP A 33 -7.48 -9.63 -2.20
C ASP A 33 -6.12 -8.92 -2.38
N SER A 34 -6.12 -7.59 -2.21
CA SER A 34 -4.91 -6.77 -2.29
C SER A 34 -3.89 -7.07 -1.19
N LEU A 35 -4.33 -7.47 0.00
CA LEU A 35 -3.44 -7.78 1.12
C LEU A 35 -2.64 -9.05 0.82
N GLU A 36 -3.30 -10.13 0.42
CA GLU A 36 -2.65 -11.38 0.05
C GLU A 36 -1.65 -11.18 -1.08
N MET A 37 -2.02 -10.40 -2.11
CA MET A 37 -1.15 -10.07 -3.22
C MET A 37 0.07 -9.26 -2.75
N MET A 38 -0.14 -8.24 -1.91
CA MET A 38 0.96 -7.42 -1.40
C MET A 38 1.90 -8.22 -0.50
N LEU A 39 1.39 -9.09 0.36
CA LEU A 39 2.21 -9.97 1.18
C LEU A 39 3.02 -10.95 0.32
N ALA A 40 2.46 -11.44 -0.80
CA ALA A 40 3.21 -12.24 -1.77
C ALA A 40 4.32 -11.43 -2.45
N ILE A 41 4.04 -10.21 -2.91
CA ILE A 41 5.03 -9.29 -3.49
C ILE A 41 6.16 -9.02 -2.50
N ILE A 42 5.84 -8.66 -1.25
CA ILE A 42 6.81 -8.38 -0.20
C ILE A 42 7.64 -9.63 0.10
N GLY A 43 6.98 -10.77 0.31
CA GLY A 43 7.66 -12.03 0.62
C GLY A 43 8.68 -12.41 -0.45
N VAL A 44 8.25 -12.47 -1.71
CA VAL A 44 9.11 -12.87 -2.83
C VAL A 44 10.25 -11.85 -3.04
N SER A 45 9.92 -10.57 -3.14
CA SER A 45 10.87 -9.53 -3.57
C SER A 45 11.82 -9.05 -2.49
N MET A 46 11.42 -9.14 -1.21
CA MET A 46 12.18 -8.58 -0.10
C MET A 46 12.78 -9.63 0.82
N TYR A 47 12.10 -10.75 1.04
CA TYR A 47 12.47 -11.72 2.08
C TYR A 47 13.02 -13.03 1.54
N TYR A 48 12.32 -13.66 0.60
CA TYR A 48 12.62 -15.04 0.19
C TYR A 48 13.85 -15.10 -0.69
N PHE A 49 13.87 -14.36 -1.81
CA PHE A 49 14.99 -14.37 -2.73
C PHE A 49 16.24 -13.74 -2.09
N SER A 50 16.03 -12.60 -1.42
CA SER A 50 17.04 -11.86 -0.67
C SER A 50 17.64 -12.67 0.48
N GLY A 51 16.80 -13.35 1.26
CA GLY A 51 17.23 -14.12 2.42
C GLY A 51 18.09 -15.31 2.03
N LEU A 52 17.71 -16.04 0.97
CA LEU A 52 18.55 -17.11 0.43
C LEU A 52 19.92 -16.60 -0.03
N GLY A 53 19.94 -15.46 -0.74
CA GLY A 53 21.19 -14.81 -1.15
C GLY A 53 22.08 -14.43 0.03
N LEU A 54 21.51 -13.85 1.08
CA LEU A 54 22.26 -13.45 2.28
C LEU A 54 22.83 -14.63 3.07
N ILE A 55 22.08 -15.72 3.20
CA ILE A 55 22.58 -16.92 3.89
C ILE A 55 23.67 -17.59 3.06
N TYR A 56 23.44 -17.75 1.76
CA TYR A 56 24.35 -18.50 0.88
C TYR A 56 25.63 -17.72 0.55
N ILE A 57 25.53 -16.41 0.30
CA ILE A 57 26.64 -15.59 -0.20
C ILE A 57 27.34 -14.86 0.95
N ALA A 58 26.58 -14.26 1.87
CA ALA A 58 27.14 -13.39 2.92
C ALA A 58 27.28 -14.07 4.29
N GLY A 59 26.76 -15.30 4.45
CA GLY A 59 26.89 -16.05 5.70
C GLY A 59 26.20 -15.40 6.90
N VAL A 60 25.08 -14.69 6.68
CA VAL A 60 24.37 -13.99 7.76
C VAL A 60 23.46 -14.98 8.51
N ASP A 61 23.80 -15.29 9.76
CA ASP A 61 23.18 -16.38 10.53
C ASP A 61 21.71 -16.13 10.93
N ASN A 62 21.34 -14.86 11.20
CA ASN A 62 20.02 -14.52 11.75
C ASN A 62 18.90 -14.39 10.70
N VAL A 63 19.21 -14.58 9.41
CA VAL A 63 18.27 -14.37 8.31
C VAL A 63 17.07 -15.31 8.40
N VAL A 64 17.27 -16.56 8.84
CA VAL A 64 16.18 -17.53 9.00
C VAL A 64 15.13 -17.01 9.97
N GLY A 65 15.55 -16.45 11.11
CA GLY A 65 14.64 -15.85 12.09
C GLY A 65 13.87 -14.66 11.51
N ILE A 66 14.53 -13.80 10.75
CA ILE A 66 13.91 -12.63 10.10
C ILE A 66 12.83 -13.06 9.09
N VAL A 67 13.16 -14.02 8.22
CA VAL A 67 12.22 -14.56 7.22
C VAL A 67 11.07 -15.29 7.90
N PHE A 68 11.35 -16.06 8.96
CA PHE A 68 10.32 -16.75 9.75
C PHE A 68 9.35 -15.76 10.39
N SER A 69 9.85 -14.70 11.03
CA SER A 69 9.01 -13.67 11.63
C SER A 69 8.13 -12.97 10.60
N PHE A 70 8.65 -12.67 9.40
CA PHE A 70 7.84 -12.14 8.30
C PHE A 70 6.70 -13.10 7.92
N ILE A 71 7.00 -14.40 7.75
CA ILE A 71 5.99 -15.42 7.40
C ILE A 71 4.90 -15.48 8.46
N VAL A 72 5.27 -15.54 9.74
CA VAL A 72 4.31 -15.59 10.86
C VAL A 72 3.40 -14.37 10.84
N ILE A 73 3.94 -13.16 10.67
CA ILE A 73 3.15 -11.93 10.63
C ILE A 73 2.25 -11.89 9.40
N ALA A 74 2.77 -12.25 8.23
CA ALA A 74 2.00 -12.33 7.00
C ALA A 74 0.82 -13.30 7.16
N ASP A 75 1.04 -14.46 7.79
CA ASP A 75 -0.01 -15.45 8.01
C ASP A 75 -1.02 -15.02 9.08
N ILE A 76 -0.61 -14.31 10.13
CA ILE A 76 -1.54 -13.67 11.08
C ILE A 76 -2.44 -12.67 10.35
N LEU A 77 -1.86 -11.78 9.55
CA LEU A 77 -2.61 -10.79 8.78
C LEU A 77 -3.58 -11.46 7.80
N ARG A 78 -3.13 -12.48 7.06
CA ARG A 78 -3.99 -13.27 6.17
C ARG A 78 -5.13 -13.96 6.93
N ALA A 79 -4.84 -14.58 8.07
CA ALA A 79 -5.84 -15.31 8.84
C ALA A 79 -6.93 -14.38 9.40
N ILE A 80 -6.55 -13.22 9.94
CA ILE A 80 -7.48 -12.23 10.50
C ILE A 80 -8.38 -11.64 9.40
N PHE A 81 -7.82 -11.43 8.20
CA PHE A 81 -8.52 -10.82 7.09
C PHE A 81 -9.01 -11.83 6.04
N ALA A 82 -8.95 -13.13 6.36
CA ALA A 82 -9.46 -14.19 5.50
C ALA A 82 -10.96 -13.99 5.31
N GLY A 83 -11.38 -13.75 4.06
CA GLY A 83 -12.78 -13.50 3.73
C GLY A 83 -13.27 -12.08 4.03
N SER A 84 -12.39 -11.16 4.46
CA SER A 84 -12.67 -9.73 4.51
C SER A 84 -12.67 -9.11 3.10
N GLN A 85 -13.54 -9.62 2.23
CA GLN A 85 -13.77 -8.93 0.97
C GLN A 85 -14.52 -7.66 1.27
N VAL A 86 -13.90 -6.52 0.98
CA VAL A 86 -14.63 -5.25 0.86
C VAL A 86 -15.67 -5.51 -0.22
N ILE A 87 -16.93 -5.66 0.19
CA ILE A 87 -18.03 -5.80 -0.75
C ILE A 87 -18.00 -4.51 -1.58
N PRO A 88 -17.68 -4.57 -2.88
CA PRO A 88 -17.60 -3.38 -3.69
C PRO A 88 -18.94 -2.65 -3.60
N LEU A 89 -18.92 -1.34 -3.87
CA LEU A 89 -20.09 -0.47 -3.92
C LEU A 89 -21.05 -0.90 -5.06
N GLN A 90 -21.59 -2.11 -4.99
CA GLN A 90 -22.76 -2.59 -5.72
C GLN A 90 -24.06 -2.09 -5.07
N ARG A 91 -23.96 -1.37 -3.93
CA ARG A 91 -25.06 -0.56 -3.41
C ARG A 91 -25.42 0.50 -4.44
N THR A 92 -26.35 0.14 -5.31
CA THR A 92 -27.43 1.03 -5.75
C THR A 92 -26.97 2.38 -6.32
N ILE A 93 -25.89 2.43 -7.10
CA ILE A 93 -25.78 3.48 -8.11
C ILE A 93 -26.69 3.07 -9.26
N THR A 94 -27.98 3.31 -9.07
CA THR A 94 -28.97 3.32 -10.13
C THR A 94 -28.47 4.33 -11.15
N TYR A 95 -27.85 3.84 -12.23
CA TYR A 95 -27.18 4.58 -13.30
C TYR A 95 -27.75 5.98 -13.54
N SER A 96 -27.24 6.98 -12.82
CA SER A 96 -27.51 8.38 -13.11
C SER A 96 -26.58 8.84 -14.23
N SER A 97 -26.95 8.46 -15.45
CA SER A 97 -26.56 9.09 -16.73
C SER A 97 -25.10 8.95 -17.22
N ILE A 98 -24.98 8.72 -18.53
CA ILE A 98 -23.76 8.83 -19.35
C ILE A 98 -22.95 10.12 -19.05
N ARG A 99 -23.64 11.18 -18.59
CA ARG A 99 -23.03 12.45 -18.21
C ARG A 99 -22.05 12.33 -17.04
N GLU A 100 -22.38 11.55 -16.01
CA GLU A 100 -21.50 11.38 -14.84
C GLU A 100 -20.19 10.68 -15.22
N TYR A 101 -20.28 9.63 -16.05
CA TYR A 101 -19.12 8.96 -16.62
C TYR A 101 -18.20 9.92 -17.41
N GLY A 102 -18.79 10.81 -18.22
CA GLY A 102 -18.05 11.83 -18.95
C GLY A 102 -17.31 12.80 -18.03
N VAL A 103 -17.96 13.26 -16.96
CA VAL A 103 -17.36 14.15 -15.95
C VAL A 103 -16.23 13.45 -15.21
N ASP A 104 -16.43 12.21 -14.76
CA ASP A 104 -15.42 11.46 -14.03
C ASP A 104 -14.17 11.21 -14.88
N ARG A 105 -14.35 10.86 -16.16
CA ARG A 105 -13.23 10.76 -17.11
C ARG A 105 -12.50 12.09 -17.25
N PHE A 106 -13.23 13.17 -17.49
CA PHE A 106 -12.62 14.50 -17.63
C PHE A 106 -11.79 14.86 -16.40
N VAL A 107 -12.35 14.71 -15.20
CA VAL A 107 -11.65 15.02 -13.94
C VAL A 107 -10.46 14.10 -13.73
N PHE A 108 -10.58 12.79 -14.01
CA PHE A 108 -9.47 11.85 -13.99
C PHE A 108 -8.30 12.31 -14.87
N PHE A 109 -8.56 12.64 -16.14
CA PHE A 109 -7.53 13.09 -17.07
C PHE A 109 -6.92 14.42 -16.61
N PHE A 110 -7.74 15.36 -16.17
CA PHE A 110 -7.27 16.64 -15.65
C PHE A 110 -6.35 16.48 -14.44
N LEU A 111 -6.70 15.59 -13.50
CA LEU A 111 -5.89 15.33 -12.30
C LEU A 111 -4.57 14.63 -12.63
N LEU A 112 -4.56 13.68 -13.59
CA LEU A 112 -3.30 13.07 -14.05
C LEU A 112 -2.42 14.07 -14.79
N LEU A 113 -3.03 14.94 -15.59
CA LEU A 113 -2.33 16.01 -16.28
C LEU A 113 -1.72 17.00 -15.28
N TRP A 114 -2.49 17.40 -14.27
CA TRP A 114 -2.01 18.22 -13.15
C TRP A 114 -0.82 17.52 -12.47
N ALA A 115 -0.99 16.26 -12.03
CA ALA A 115 0.08 15.53 -11.37
C ALA A 115 1.36 15.51 -12.22
N SER A 116 1.22 15.26 -13.53
CA SER A 116 2.34 15.24 -14.48
C SER A 116 3.02 16.60 -14.65
N PHE A 117 2.26 17.70 -14.60
CA PHE A 117 2.78 19.07 -14.74
C PHE A 117 3.26 19.72 -13.45
N SER A 118 2.89 19.18 -12.28
CA SER A 118 3.25 19.73 -10.97
C SER A 118 4.78 19.96 -10.81
N GLY A 119 5.57 19.20 -11.57
CA GLY A 119 7.03 19.17 -11.68
C GLY A 119 7.66 20.39 -12.25
N LEU A 120 6.96 21.03 -13.19
CA LEU A 120 7.42 22.28 -13.77
C LEU A 120 7.53 23.38 -12.71
N PHE A 121 6.78 23.26 -11.61
CA PHE A 121 6.76 24.23 -10.52
C PHE A 121 7.74 23.90 -9.38
N ILE A 122 8.43 22.74 -9.43
CA ILE A 122 9.31 22.27 -8.35
C ILE A 122 10.66 22.99 -8.33
N GLY A 123 11.09 23.55 -9.46
CA GLY A 123 12.35 24.30 -9.57
C GLY A 123 12.28 25.76 -9.11
N TYR A 124 11.09 26.33 -8.88
CA TYR A 124 10.89 27.77 -8.67
C TYR A 124 10.87 28.21 -7.19
N GLY A 125 11.50 27.44 -6.29
CA GLY A 125 11.61 27.80 -4.87
C GLY A 125 10.41 27.43 -4.00
N GLY A 126 9.38 26.75 -4.55
CA GLY A 126 8.35 26.09 -3.76
C GLY A 126 8.97 24.89 -3.03
N GLY A 127 9.11 24.95 -1.71
CA GLY A 127 9.79 23.93 -0.92
C GLY A 127 9.32 22.49 -1.21
N LYS A 128 10.18 21.51 -0.91
CA LYS A 128 9.97 20.06 -1.18
C LYS A 128 8.61 19.50 -0.71
N PHE A 129 7.98 20.13 0.27
CA PHE A 129 6.64 19.75 0.72
C PHE A 129 5.55 20.14 -0.27
N LEU A 130 5.56 21.39 -0.77
CA LEU A 130 4.55 21.89 -1.70
C LEU A 130 4.57 21.07 -2.99
N SER A 131 5.77 20.72 -3.47
CA SER A 131 5.93 19.87 -4.65
C SER A 131 5.33 18.47 -4.46
N LEU A 132 5.65 17.81 -3.35
CA LEU A 132 5.06 16.51 -3.00
C LEU A 132 3.54 16.58 -2.88
N PHE A 133 3.02 17.66 -2.32
CA PHE A 133 1.58 17.89 -2.18
C PHE A 133 0.90 18.08 -3.54
N LEU A 134 1.46 18.95 -4.40
CA LEU A 134 0.95 19.24 -5.74
C LEU A 134 0.98 18.02 -6.68
N PHE A 135 1.85 17.05 -6.41
CA PHE A 135 1.89 15.79 -7.14
C PHE A 135 0.95 14.74 -6.52
N THR A 136 1.13 14.46 -5.22
CA THR A 136 0.53 13.29 -4.56
C THR A 136 -0.98 13.45 -4.38
N VAL A 137 -1.46 14.67 -4.11
CA VAL A 137 -2.90 14.91 -3.90
C VAL A 137 -3.69 14.69 -5.20
N PRO A 138 -3.35 15.33 -6.34
CA PRO A 138 -4.04 15.06 -7.59
C PRO A 138 -3.92 13.60 -8.03
N TYR A 139 -2.75 12.98 -7.86
CA TYR A 139 -2.56 11.55 -8.12
C TYR A 139 -3.52 10.69 -7.28
N ALA A 140 -3.56 10.89 -5.96
CA ALA A 140 -4.37 10.10 -5.06
C ALA A 140 -5.88 10.29 -5.33
N VAL A 141 -6.31 11.52 -5.59
CA VAL A 141 -7.71 11.81 -5.93
C VAL A 141 -8.07 11.23 -7.30
N SER A 142 -7.15 11.22 -8.28
CA SER A 142 -7.39 10.60 -9.59
C SER A 142 -7.75 9.12 -9.47
N LEU A 143 -7.18 8.42 -8.48
CA LEU A 143 -7.47 7.00 -8.24
C LEU A 143 -8.92 6.77 -7.80
N ILE A 144 -9.55 7.73 -7.12
CA ILE A 144 -10.98 7.66 -6.76
C ILE A 144 -11.83 7.72 -8.03
N PHE A 145 -11.50 8.64 -8.94
CA PHE A 145 -12.20 8.73 -10.22
C PHE A 145 -11.92 7.49 -11.08
N PHE A 146 -10.71 6.94 -11.02
CA PHE A 146 -10.40 5.67 -11.68
C PHE A 146 -11.25 4.52 -11.12
N GLU A 147 -11.40 4.41 -9.81
CA GLU A 147 -12.29 3.45 -9.15
C GLU A 147 -13.75 3.60 -9.61
N ARG A 148 -14.25 4.83 -9.67
CA ARG A 148 -15.60 5.12 -10.19
C ARG A 148 -15.73 4.76 -11.67
N ILE A 149 -14.72 5.05 -12.48
CA ILE A 149 -14.69 4.65 -13.90
C ILE A 149 -14.78 3.12 -14.03
N LEU A 150 -14.06 2.38 -13.18
CA LEU A 150 -14.09 0.92 -13.16
C LEU A 150 -15.45 0.38 -12.73
N SER A 151 -16.11 1.02 -11.74
CA SER A 151 -17.43 0.58 -11.26
C SER A 151 -18.54 0.73 -12.29
N TYR A 152 -18.37 1.57 -13.32
CA TYR A 152 -19.29 1.63 -14.48
C TYR A 152 -19.17 0.44 -15.46
N GLY A 153 -18.29 -0.54 -15.21
CA GLY A 153 -18.17 -1.74 -16.04
C GLY A 153 -17.50 -1.47 -17.40
N VAL A 154 -16.50 -0.60 -17.44
CA VAL A 154 -15.77 -0.25 -18.67
C VAL A 154 -15.06 -1.46 -19.30
N GLY A 155 -14.99 -1.48 -20.64
CA GLY A 155 -14.32 -2.55 -21.37
C GLY A 155 -12.81 -2.62 -21.11
N ARG A 156 -12.24 -3.83 -21.18
CA ARG A 156 -10.83 -4.12 -20.88
C ARG A 156 -9.82 -3.24 -21.63
N LYS A 157 -10.08 -2.91 -22.90
CA LYS A 157 -9.21 -2.05 -23.70
C LYS A 157 -9.08 -0.65 -23.08
N VAL A 158 -10.19 -0.09 -22.58
CA VAL A 158 -10.19 1.24 -21.94
C VAL A 158 -9.36 1.19 -20.66
N VAL A 159 -9.53 0.16 -19.83
CA VAL A 159 -8.77 0.03 -18.58
C VAL A 159 -7.28 -0.11 -18.84
N VAL A 160 -6.86 -0.91 -19.83
CA VAL A 160 -5.44 -1.01 -20.22
C VAL A 160 -4.88 0.36 -20.62
N TRP A 161 -5.64 1.16 -21.37
CA TRP A 161 -5.22 2.53 -21.70
C TRP A 161 -5.11 3.42 -20.46
N LEU A 162 -6.05 3.35 -19.52
CA LEU A 162 -6.01 4.13 -18.29
C LEU A 162 -4.81 3.73 -17.40
N LEU A 163 -4.51 2.43 -17.31
CA LEU A 163 -3.32 1.93 -16.62
C LEU A 163 -2.02 2.41 -17.29
N ALA A 164 -1.98 2.42 -18.63
CA ALA A 164 -0.84 2.95 -19.37
C ALA A 164 -0.57 4.43 -19.08
N LEU A 165 -1.62 5.23 -18.83
CA LEU A 165 -1.46 6.63 -18.42
C LEU A 165 -0.84 6.77 -17.03
N TYR A 166 -1.19 5.91 -16.08
CA TYR A 166 -0.53 5.87 -14.76
C TYR A 166 0.95 5.51 -14.88
N VAL A 167 1.28 4.54 -15.73
CA VAL A 167 2.68 4.18 -16.02
C VAL A 167 3.42 5.36 -16.66
N PHE A 168 2.83 6.01 -17.67
CA PHE A 168 3.40 7.18 -18.32
C PHE A 168 3.64 8.32 -17.32
N MET A 169 2.66 8.63 -16.47
CA MET A 169 2.79 9.63 -15.41
C MET A 169 3.91 9.26 -14.43
N THR A 170 4.05 7.98 -14.09
CA THR A 170 5.15 7.50 -13.24
C THR A 170 6.51 7.67 -13.92
N VAL A 171 6.61 7.47 -15.24
CA VAL A 171 7.83 7.75 -16.02
C VAL A 171 8.15 9.24 -16.02
N VAL A 172 7.15 10.11 -16.16
CA VAL A 172 7.31 11.56 -16.01
C VAL A 172 7.81 11.90 -14.61
N TYR A 173 7.24 11.31 -13.57
CA TYR A 173 7.71 11.46 -12.20
C TYR A 173 9.19 11.05 -12.05
N LEU A 174 9.56 9.88 -12.59
CA LEU A 174 10.92 9.37 -12.58
C LEU A 174 11.91 10.30 -13.30
N ALA A 175 11.53 10.83 -14.46
CA ALA A 175 12.41 11.65 -15.29
C ALA A 175 12.66 13.04 -14.70
N PHE A 176 11.67 13.65 -14.05
CA PHE A 176 11.73 15.06 -13.65
C PHE A 176 11.78 15.30 -12.13
N TYR A 177 11.38 14.34 -11.30
CA TYR A 177 11.13 14.56 -9.87
C TYR A 177 11.96 13.65 -8.98
N TRP A 178 12.28 12.45 -9.47
CA TRP A 178 12.90 11.44 -8.66
C TRP A 178 14.35 11.79 -8.34
N SER A 179 14.65 11.95 -7.06
CA SER A 179 15.98 12.26 -6.55
C SER A 179 16.88 11.03 -6.38
N GLY A 180 16.47 9.86 -6.90
CA GLY A 180 17.16 8.57 -6.69
C GLY A 180 16.71 7.81 -5.44
N PHE A 181 15.98 8.47 -4.52
CA PHE A 181 15.47 7.88 -3.27
C PHE A 181 13.98 7.51 -3.38
N GLY A 182 13.54 6.45 -2.69
CA GLY A 182 12.11 6.11 -2.57
C GLY A 182 11.52 5.23 -3.69
N ARG A 183 12.26 4.28 -4.25
CA ARG A 183 11.81 3.33 -5.31
C ARG A 183 10.53 2.58 -5.00
N MET A 184 10.32 2.31 -3.72
CA MET A 184 9.11 1.65 -3.24
C MET A 184 7.85 2.49 -3.50
N ILE A 185 7.99 3.83 -3.54
CA ILE A 185 6.90 4.75 -3.88
C ILE A 185 6.55 4.62 -5.35
N ILE A 186 7.55 4.55 -6.24
CA ILE A 186 7.37 4.35 -7.68
C ILE A 186 6.61 3.05 -7.96
N LEU A 187 7.03 1.96 -7.30
CA LEU A 187 6.31 0.70 -7.38
C LEU A 187 4.88 0.84 -6.85
N GLY A 188 4.67 1.59 -5.76
CA GLY A 188 3.33 1.90 -5.25
C GLY A 188 2.45 2.66 -6.25
N TYR A 189 3.00 3.64 -6.98
CA TYR A 189 2.27 4.40 -8.00
C TYR A 189 1.80 3.53 -9.18
N VAL A 190 2.50 2.44 -9.46
CA VAL A 190 2.09 1.47 -10.50
C VAL A 190 1.16 0.40 -9.92
N LEU A 191 1.46 -0.12 -8.73
CA LEU A 191 0.71 -1.23 -8.14
C LEU A 191 -0.70 -0.83 -7.70
N VAL A 192 -0.91 0.34 -7.12
CA VAL A 192 -2.24 0.77 -6.63
C VAL A 192 -3.29 0.72 -7.74
N PRO A 193 -3.10 1.38 -8.91
CA PRO A 193 -4.10 1.30 -9.99
C PRO A 193 -4.24 -0.11 -10.58
N ILE A 194 -3.17 -0.91 -10.63
CA ILE A 194 -3.24 -2.31 -11.09
C ILE A 194 -4.11 -3.15 -10.16
N LEU A 195 -3.90 -3.05 -8.84
CA LEU A 195 -4.68 -3.78 -7.84
C LEU A 195 -6.13 -3.31 -7.83
N LEU A 196 -6.37 -2.01 -8.03
CA LEU A 196 -7.71 -1.46 -8.15
C LEU A 196 -8.42 -2.02 -9.39
N ALA A 197 -7.75 -2.03 -10.55
CA ALA A 197 -8.28 -2.66 -11.76
C ALA A 197 -8.55 -4.16 -11.58
N SER A 198 -7.63 -4.88 -10.92
CA SER A 198 -7.78 -6.31 -10.60
C SER A 198 -8.93 -6.61 -9.64
N HIS A 199 -9.35 -5.64 -8.82
CA HIS A 199 -10.50 -5.80 -7.93
C HIS A 199 -11.84 -5.71 -8.69
N TYR A 200 -11.95 -4.77 -9.64
CA TYR A 200 -13.19 -4.53 -10.39
C TYR A 200 -13.34 -5.36 -11.65
N MET A 201 -12.23 -5.86 -12.19
CA MET A 201 -12.22 -6.67 -13.40
C MET A 201 -11.76 -8.08 -13.12
N ASP A 202 -12.20 -9.03 -13.94
CA ASP A 202 -11.64 -10.37 -14.01
C ASP A 202 -10.26 -10.39 -14.73
N VAL A 203 -9.41 -9.39 -14.45
CA VAL A 203 -8.00 -9.38 -14.80
C VAL A 203 -7.26 -9.82 -13.55
N LYS A 204 -7.24 -11.13 -13.32
CA LYS A 204 -6.53 -11.71 -12.19
C LYS A 204 -5.04 -11.48 -12.37
N PHE A 205 -4.46 -10.56 -11.58
CA PHE A 205 -3.02 -10.52 -11.39
C PHE A 205 -2.67 -11.79 -10.62
N ARG A 206 -2.03 -12.76 -11.28
CA ARG A 206 -1.70 -14.04 -10.67
C ARG A 206 -0.39 -13.94 -9.90
N ALA A 207 -0.32 -14.60 -8.76
CA ALA A 207 0.84 -14.59 -7.88
C ALA A 207 2.13 -15.10 -8.56
N TRP A 208 2.04 -16.02 -9.52
CA TRP A 208 3.24 -16.47 -10.26
C TRP A 208 3.92 -15.36 -11.07
N PHE A 209 3.19 -14.32 -11.49
CA PHE A 209 3.82 -13.16 -12.13
C PHE A 209 4.79 -12.46 -11.17
N VAL A 210 4.47 -12.39 -9.89
CA VAL A 210 5.34 -11.82 -8.86
C VAL A 210 6.65 -12.59 -8.80
N VAL A 211 6.58 -13.93 -8.78
CA VAL A 211 7.76 -14.81 -8.75
C VAL A 211 8.66 -14.60 -9.97
N LEU A 212 8.08 -14.49 -11.18
CA LEU A 212 8.86 -14.30 -12.40
C LEU A 212 9.39 -12.87 -12.58
N ILE A 213 8.62 -11.85 -12.21
CA ILE A 213 8.97 -10.45 -12.42
C ILE A 213 9.97 -9.99 -11.36
N SER A 214 9.92 -10.54 -10.14
CA SER A 214 10.74 -10.05 -9.03
C SER A 214 12.25 -10.05 -9.31
N PRO A 215 12.89 -11.08 -9.88
CA PRO A 215 14.31 -11.04 -10.22
C PRO A 215 14.65 -9.93 -11.23
N VAL A 216 13.80 -9.76 -12.26
CA VAL A 216 13.97 -8.72 -13.27
C VAL A 216 13.80 -7.32 -12.66
N ALA A 217 12.80 -7.15 -11.81
CA ALA A 217 12.57 -5.91 -11.08
C ALA A 217 13.74 -5.57 -10.14
N SER A 218 14.30 -6.56 -9.45
CA SER A 218 15.49 -6.39 -8.61
C SER A 218 16.71 -6.00 -9.43
N PHE A 219 16.90 -6.59 -10.62
CA PHE A 219 17.95 -6.21 -11.56
C PHE A 219 17.82 -4.77 -12.03
N VAL A 220 16.64 -4.38 -12.54
CA VAL A 220 16.37 -3.02 -13.01
C VAL A 220 16.52 -2.00 -11.89
N SER A 221 16.03 -2.34 -10.69
CA SER A 221 16.24 -1.52 -9.49
C SER A 221 17.73 -1.35 -9.22
N HIS A 222 18.52 -2.42 -9.11
CA HIS A 222 19.95 -2.32 -8.82
C HIS A 222 20.68 -1.51 -9.89
N PHE A 223 20.47 -1.84 -11.17
CA PHE A 223 21.07 -1.15 -12.31
C PHE A 223 20.75 0.35 -12.32
N SER A 224 19.50 0.74 -12.07
CA SER A 224 19.12 2.15 -11.97
C SER A 224 19.81 2.93 -10.84
N ARG A 225 20.36 2.24 -9.82
CA ARG A 225 21.11 2.88 -8.73
C ARG A 225 22.58 3.04 -9.06
N TYR A 226 23.18 1.93 -9.46
CA TYR A 226 24.63 1.77 -9.44
C TYR A 226 25.22 1.84 -10.85
N GLY A 227 24.37 1.88 -11.89
CA GLY A 227 24.79 1.92 -13.29
C GLY A 227 25.33 0.59 -13.82
N SER A 228 25.49 -0.41 -12.95
CA SER A 228 26.00 -1.73 -13.29
C SER A 228 25.44 -2.78 -12.33
N VAL A 229 25.42 -4.04 -12.78
CA VAL A 229 25.22 -5.24 -11.96
C VAL A 229 26.38 -6.15 -12.32
N SER A 230 27.32 -6.34 -11.41
CA SER A 230 28.55 -7.09 -11.70
C SER A 230 28.40 -8.58 -11.41
N ASP A 231 27.61 -8.93 -10.38
CA ASP A 231 27.36 -10.31 -10.00
C ASP A 231 25.95 -10.53 -9.38
N VAL A 232 25.68 -11.77 -8.97
CA VAL A 232 24.42 -12.11 -8.28
C VAL A 232 24.38 -11.54 -6.86
N SER A 233 25.56 -11.34 -6.24
CA SER A 233 25.66 -10.81 -4.88
C SER A 233 25.12 -9.38 -4.80
N ASP A 234 25.39 -8.56 -5.82
CA ASP A 234 24.87 -7.21 -6.01
C ASP A 234 23.34 -7.17 -5.95
N LEU A 235 22.69 -8.14 -6.59
CA LEU A 235 21.23 -8.26 -6.62
C LEU A 235 20.65 -8.62 -5.25
N THR A 236 21.36 -9.47 -4.50
CA THR A 236 20.91 -9.98 -3.20
C THR A 236 21.34 -9.14 -2.00
N LEU A 237 22.36 -8.29 -2.12
CA LEU A 237 22.91 -7.48 -1.02
C LEU A 237 22.59 -5.98 -1.16
N GLY A 238 22.71 -5.42 -2.37
CA GLY A 238 22.66 -3.97 -2.58
C GLY A 238 21.27 -3.38 -2.90
N SER A 239 20.27 -4.22 -3.19
CA SER A 239 18.95 -3.78 -3.68
C SER A 239 17.93 -3.63 -2.54
N ALA A 240 16.70 -4.13 -2.72
CA ALA A 240 15.65 -4.15 -1.69
C ALA A 240 16.02 -4.99 -0.46
N ALA A 241 16.97 -5.92 -0.61
CA ALA A 241 17.39 -6.89 0.40
C ALA A 241 18.23 -6.33 1.56
N HIS A 242 18.87 -5.17 1.38
CA HIS A 242 19.88 -4.65 2.31
C HIS A 242 19.33 -4.50 3.75
N HIS A 243 18.03 -4.25 3.90
CA HIS A 243 17.38 -4.13 5.21
C HIS A 243 17.49 -5.39 6.09
N ILE A 244 17.63 -6.59 5.51
CA ILE A 244 17.82 -7.83 6.27
C ILE A 244 19.24 -7.88 6.86
N ALA A 245 20.25 -7.45 6.09
CA ALA A 245 21.62 -7.33 6.60
C ALA A 245 21.68 -6.32 7.74
N VAL A 246 21.10 -5.13 7.54
CA VAL A 246 21.03 -4.09 8.59
C VAL A 246 20.22 -4.55 9.81
N THR A 247 19.18 -5.36 9.62
CA THR A 247 18.46 -6.00 10.75
C THR A 247 19.41 -6.90 11.55
N SER A 248 20.23 -7.70 10.87
CA SER A 248 21.24 -8.54 11.53
C SER A 248 22.27 -7.71 12.29
N ASP A 249 22.73 -6.61 11.70
CA ASP A 249 23.66 -5.68 12.35
C ASP A 249 23.02 -5.03 13.58
N ALA A 250 21.71 -4.72 13.53
CA ALA A 250 20.97 -4.21 14.69
C ALA A 250 20.93 -5.23 15.84
N PHE A 251 20.79 -6.53 15.54
CA PHE A 251 20.91 -7.58 16.55
C PHE A 251 22.32 -7.65 17.15
N GLN A 252 23.38 -7.56 16.34
CA GLN A 252 24.76 -7.57 16.84
C GLN A 252 25.05 -6.34 17.71
N TYR A 253 24.59 -5.19 17.24
CA TYR A 253 24.73 -3.92 17.94
C TYR A 253 24.01 -3.93 19.29
N TYR A 254 22.80 -4.50 19.35
CA TYR A 254 22.08 -4.77 20.59
C TYR A 254 22.95 -5.51 21.62
N TYR A 255 23.67 -6.56 21.22
CA TYR A 255 24.55 -7.30 22.12
C TYR A 255 25.80 -6.52 22.56
N SER A 256 26.22 -5.50 21.80
CA SER A 256 27.39 -4.66 22.09
C SER A 256 27.11 -3.45 23.00
N GLY A 257 25.83 -3.15 23.30
CA GLY A 257 25.43 -2.27 24.40
C GLY A 257 24.90 -0.88 24.03
N LEU A 258 23.70 -0.80 23.43
CA LEU A 258 22.99 0.49 23.30
C LEU A 258 21.77 0.71 24.20
N MET A 259 21.49 2.01 24.41
CA MET A 259 20.44 2.59 25.24
C MET A 259 19.05 2.37 24.63
N TYR A 260 18.21 1.67 25.39
CA TYR A 260 16.80 1.53 25.14
C TYR A 260 16.06 2.71 25.73
N THR A 261 15.25 3.39 24.93
CA THR A 261 14.23 4.27 25.50
C THR A 261 12.90 3.95 24.84
N SER A 262 11.89 3.71 25.67
CA SER A 262 10.50 3.65 25.23
C SER A 262 10.12 4.89 24.42
N ASP A 263 10.77 6.02 24.72
CA ASP A 263 10.57 7.30 24.08
C ASP A 263 10.97 7.25 22.59
N SER A 264 12.10 6.63 22.24
CA SER A 264 12.49 6.44 20.84
C SER A 264 11.47 5.58 20.05
N PHE A 265 10.88 4.57 20.68
CA PHE A 265 9.79 3.81 20.05
C PHE A 265 8.55 4.68 19.83
N LEU A 266 8.13 5.44 20.85
CA LEU A 266 6.99 6.35 20.75
C LEU A 266 7.21 7.42 19.67
N ASP A 267 8.42 7.96 19.56
CA ASP A 267 8.81 8.90 18.52
C ASP A 267 8.62 8.31 17.12
N GLN A 268 9.09 7.09 16.89
CA GLN A 268 8.87 6.41 15.60
C GLN A 268 7.39 6.07 15.38
N TYR A 269 6.66 5.70 16.43
CA TYR A 269 5.23 5.45 16.35
C TYR A 269 4.44 6.73 16.00
N LEU A 270 4.84 7.87 16.54
CA LEU A 270 4.30 9.17 16.14
C LEU A 270 4.61 9.48 14.68
N LEU A 271 5.83 9.17 14.20
CA LEU A 271 6.16 9.30 12.77
C LEU A 271 5.33 8.34 11.91
N PHE A 272 5.01 7.14 12.37
CA PHE A 272 4.12 6.25 11.64
C PHE A 272 2.76 6.89 11.34
N LEU A 273 2.20 7.68 12.27
CA LEU A 273 0.90 8.36 12.10
C LEU A 273 1.00 9.77 11.49
N PHE A 274 2.04 10.53 11.83
CA PHE A 274 2.11 11.98 11.61
C PHE A 274 3.33 12.45 10.80
N ASN A 275 4.13 11.55 10.22
CA ASN A 275 5.30 11.98 9.45
C ASN A 275 4.93 12.81 8.20
N TRP A 276 3.69 12.78 7.74
CA TRP A 276 3.20 13.63 6.65
C TRP A 276 3.09 15.13 7.01
N VAL A 277 3.05 15.48 8.30
CA VAL A 277 3.00 16.88 8.76
C VAL A 277 4.33 17.56 8.45
N PRO A 278 4.41 18.72 7.77
CA PRO A 278 5.68 19.42 7.52
C PRO A 278 6.48 19.68 8.80
N ARG A 279 7.82 19.67 8.71
CA ARG A 279 8.68 20.07 9.83
C ARG A 279 8.48 21.55 10.21
N ASP A 280 8.07 22.40 9.27
CA ASP A 280 7.72 23.80 9.56
C ASP A 280 6.49 23.92 10.49
N MET A 281 5.59 22.94 10.46
CA MET A 281 4.41 22.87 11.33
C MET A 281 4.66 22.06 12.61
N TRP A 282 5.72 21.25 12.62
CA TRP A 282 6.16 20.46 13.77
C TRP A 282 7.70 20.53 13.86
N PRO A 283 8.26 21.63 14.38
CA PRO A 283 9.72 21.85 14.38
C PRO A 283 10.48 20.75 15.11
N ASP A 284 9.94 20.32 16.26
CA ASP A 284 10.47 19.26 17.12
C ASP A 284 10.08 17.86 16.63
N LYS A 285 9.68 17.70 15.35
CA LYS A 285 9.36 16.39 14.79
C LYS A 285 10.53 15.42 15.01
N PRO A 286 10.28 14.22 15.55
CA PRO A 286 11.32 13.21 15.70
C PRO A 286 12.03 12.88 14.39
N ILE A 287 13.26 12.40 14.50
CA ILE A 287 14.03 11.96 13.35
C ILE A 287 13.79 10.47 13.14
N GLY A 288 13.64 10.04 11.89
CA GLY A 288 13.38 8.63 11.59
C GLY A 288 14.56 7.73 11.98
N ALA A 289 14.26 6.53 12.48
CA ALA A 289 15.25 5.56 12.95
C ALA A 289 16.28 5.20 11.86
N GLY A 290 15.86 5.18 10.59
CA GLY A 290 16.76 4.95 9.46
C GLY A 290 17.88 5.98 9.30
N TRP A 291 17.74 7.20 9.84
CA TRP A 291 18.79 8.23 9.80
C TRP A 291 19.62 8.26 11.08
N SER A 292 19.00 8.06 12.25
CA SER A 292 19.72 8.03 13.54
C SER A 292 20.61 6.79 13.65
N SER A 293 20.11 5.62 13.23
CA SER A 293 20.85 4.35 13.26
C SER A 293 22.15 4.37 12.47
N VAL A 294 22.26 5.17 11.41
CA VAL A 294 23.53 5.31 10.67
C VAL A 294 24.62 5.89 11.59
N GLY A 295 24.28 6.97 12.30
CA GLY A 295 25.23 7.64 13.19
C GLY A 295 25.59 6.81 14.41
N GLU A 296 24.62 6.07 14.94
CA GLU A 296 24.77 5.30 16.16
C GLU A 296 25.44 3.94 15.91
N MET A 297 25.04 3.20 14.88
CA MET A 297 25.56 1.85 14.60
C MET A 297 26.89 1.84 13.85
N TYR A 298 27.06 2.75 12.89
CA TYR A 298 28.22 2.73 11.98
C TYR A 298 29.10 3.97 12.09
N GLY A 299 28.61 5.03 12.71
CA GLY A 299 29.19 6.37 12.58
C GLY A 299 28.89 6.99 11.21
N ARG A 300 29.02 8.31 11.12
CA ARG A 300 28.72 9.06 9.89
C ARG A 300 29.90 9.33 8.97
N ALA A 301 31.10 8.95 9.38
CA ALA A 301 32.28 9.14 8.56
C ALA A 301 32.11 8.39 7.23
N GLY A 302 32.19 9.12 6.10
CA GLY A 302 32.02 8.55 4.76
C GLY A 302 30.58 8.53 4.21
N TYR A 303 29.58 8.91 5.00
CA TYR A 303 28.19 9.03 4.55
C TYR A 303 27.81 10.50 4.29
N GLY A 304 26.98 10.75 3.27
CA GLY A 304 26.43 12.09 3.03
C GLY A 304 25.44 12.51 4.14
N GLU A 305 25.27 13.81 4.37
CA GLU A 305 24.45 14.36 5.47
C GLU A 305 22.98 13.87 5.47
N GLY A 306 22.43 13.61 4.28
CA GLY A 306 21.08 13.11 4.09
C GLY A 306 20.95 11.59 3.99
N TYR A 307 22.04 10.84 4.20
CA TYR A 307 22.00 9.38 4.08
C TYR A 307 21.13 8.76 5.16
N SER A 308 20.25 7.85 4.74
CA SER A 308 19.40 7.05 5.62
C SER A 308 19.39 5.62 5.11
N GLN A 309 19.30 4.67 6.03
CA GLN A 309 19.21 3.25 5.72
C GLN A 309 17.85 2.67 6.12
N SER A 310 17.61 1.47 5.62
CA SER A 310 16.38 0.73 5.87
C SER A 310 16.65 -0.32 6.93
N LEU A 311 16.10 -0.15 8.13
CA LEU A 311 16.31 -1.09 9.24
C LEU A 311 15.45 -2.36 9.11
N GLY A 312 14.42 -2.35 8.27
CA GLY A 312 13.39 -3.40 8.29
C GLY A 312 12.46 -3.26 9.49
N PHE A 313 11.29 -3.89 9.42
CA PHE A 313 10.33 -3.77 10.53
C PHE A 313 10.85 -4.40 11.83
N ILE A 314 11.62 -5.49 11.75
CA ILE A 314 12.25 -6.16 12.91
C ILE A 314 13.46 -5.37 13.39
N GLY A 315 14.39 -5.03 12.50
CA GLY A 315 15.61 -4.32 12.88
C GLY A 315 15.30 -2.97 13.51
N GLU A 316 14.23 -2.29 13.07
CA GLU A 316 13.74 -1.09 13.74
C GLU A 316 13.27 -1.38 15.18
N GLN A 317 12.52 -2.46 15.43
CA GLN A 317 12.12 -2.79 16.80
C GLN A 317 13.30 -3.18 17.69
N VAL A 318 14.27 -3.92 17.14
CA VAL A 318 15.49 -4.31 17.86
C VAL A 318 16.30 -3.07 18.20
N TYR A 319 16.47 -2.16 17.24
CA TYR A 319 17.18 -0.91 17.42
C TYR A 319 16.52 0.00 18.49
N LEU A 320 15.19 0.09 18.51
CA LEU A 320 14.47 0.98 19.43
C LEU A 320 14.23 0.39 20.84
N LEU A 321 13.90 -0.90 20.92
CA LEU A 321 13.42 -1.55 22.14
C LEU A 321 14.32 -2.68 22.66
N GLY A 322 15.33 -3.09 21.88
CA GLY A 322 16.27 -4.14 22.27
C GLY A 322 15.60 -5.43 22.72
N PRO A 323 15.74 -5.88 23.98
CA PRO A 323 15.11 -7.13 24.44
C PRO A 323 13.59 -7.13 24.31
N TRP A 324 12.96 -5.94 24.33
CA TRP A 324 11.51 -5.77 24.26
C TRP A 324 10.99 -5.62 22.82
N PHE A 325 11.82 -5.88 21.80
CA PHE A 325 11.43 -5.72 20.39
C PHE A 325 10.15 -6.49 20.01
N LEU A 326 9.90 -7.65 20.64
CA LEU A 326 8.67 -8.43 20.44
C LEU A 326 7.41 -7.66 20.87
N VAL A 327 7.50 -6.84 21.92
CA VAL A 327 6.39 -5.97 22.35
C VAL A 327 6.11 -4.92 21.28
N GLY A 328 7.15 -4.28 20.74
CA GLY A 328 7.01 -3.33 19.64
C GLY A 328 6.40 -3.96 18.39
N LEU A 329 6.83 -5.19 18.04
CA LEU A 329 6.24 -5.96 16.94
C LEU A 329 4.75 -6.23 17.17
N PHE A 330 4.38 -6.68 18.38
CA PHE A 330 2.97 -6.93 18.71
C PHE A 330 2.12 -5.67 18.63
N VAL A 331 2.61 -4.55 19.18
CA VAL A 331 1.95 -3.24 19.10
C VAL A 331 1.74 -2.85 17.65
N MET A 332 2.77 -2.96 16.80
CA MET A 332 2.66 -2.61 15.40
C MET A 332 1.70 -3.51 14.63
N ILE A 333 1.72 -4.83 14.86
CA ILE A 333 0.75 -5.76 14.25
C ILE A 333 -0.68 -5.37 14.64
N ALA A 334 -0.93 -5.11 15.93
CA ALA A 334 -2.23 -4.67 16.41
C ALA A 334 -2.65 -3.35 15.74
N THR A 335 -1.74 -2.38 15.62
CA THR A 335 -2.00 -1.11 14.93
C THR A 335 -2.32 -1.31 13.45
N LEU A 336 -1.59 -2.18 12.74
CA LEU A 336 -1.87 -2.47 11.33
C LEU A 336 -3.26 -3.11 11.14
N ILE A 337 -3.64 -4.03 12.03
CA ILE A 337 -4.96 -4.66 12.04
C ILE A 337 -6.05 -3.62 12.29
N VAL A 338 -5.92 -2.81 13.34
CA VAL A 338 -6.89 -1.77 13.70
C VAL A 338 -7.03 -0.75 12.58
N LEU A 339 -5.92 -0.31 11.98
CA LEU A 339 -5.95 0.63 10.86
C LEU A 339 -6.66 0.03 9.65
N ARG A 340 -6.35 -1.22 9.26
CA ARG A 340 -7.03 -1.84 8.11
C ARG A 340 -8.53 -1.97 8.36
N PHE A 341 -8.96 -2.39 9.56
CA PHE A 341 -10.38 -2.39 9.93
C PHE A 341 -10.97 -0.99 9.86
N PHE A 342 -10.33 0.02 10.45
CA PHE A 342 -10.79 1.40 10.39
C PHE A 342 -10.98 1.86 8.94
N LEU A 343 -10.04 1.55 8.05
CA LEU A 343 -10.12 1.94 6.64
C LEU A 343 -11.23 1.24 5.87
N ILE A 344 -11.48 -0.05 6.13
CA ILE A 344 -12.64 -0.76 5.57
C ILE A 344 -13.96 -0.07 5.94
N HIS A 345 -14.08 0.41 7.18
CA HIS A 345 -15.30 1.11 7.63
C HIS A 345 -15.35 2.56 7.13
N ALA A 346 -14.23 3.28 7.19
CA ALA A 346 -14.14 4.68 6.80
C ALA A 346 -14.25 4.89 5.28
N SER A 347 -13.97 3.86 4.47
CA SER A 347 -14.02 3.95 3.01
C SER A 347 -15.43 3.94 2.44
N LYS A 348 -16.47 3.62 3.23
CA LYS A 348 -17.88 3.63 2.80
C LYS A 348 -18.15 2.81 1.51
N GLY A 349 -17.43 1.71 1.34
CA GLY A 349 -17.57 0.80 0.19
C GLY A 349 -16.61 1.08 -0.98
N TYR A 350 -15.81 2.15 -0.91
CA TYR A 350 -14.63 2.28 -1.76
C TYR A 350 -13.53 1.32 -1.27
N VAL A 351 -12.81 0.72 -2.20
CA VAL A 351 -11.74 -0.26 -1.96
C VAL A 351 -10.37 0.43 -1.99
N LEU A 352 -10.25 1.56 -2.70
CA LEU A 352 -8.99 2.30 -2.82
C LEU A 352 -8.27 2.61 -1.49
N PRO A 353 -8.93 3.09 -0.41
CA PRO A 353 -8.23 3.35 0.86
C PRO A 353 -7.53 2.12 1.44
N VAL A 354 -8.16 0.95 1.28
CA VAL A 354 -7.61 -0.34 1.74
C VAL A 354 -6.43 -0.75 0.87
N ILE A 355 -6.54 -0.61 -0.46
CA ILE A 355 -5.43 -0.89 -1.38
C ILE A 355 -4.23 0.02 -1.12
N LEU A 356 -4.46 1.31 -0.88
CA LEU A 356 -3.38 2.27 -0.53
C LEU A 356 -2.64 1.83 0.73
N PHE A 357 -3.38 1.37 1.74
CA PHE A 357 -2.80 0.82 2.96
C PHE A 357 -2.02 -0.46 2.71
N ASP A 358 -2.62 -1.44 2.03
CA ASP A 358 -2.01 -2.74 1.73
C ASP A 358 -0.71 -2.56 0.92
N VAL A 359 -0.69 -1.67 -0.08
CA VAL A 359 0.52 -1.33 -0.85
C VAL A 359 1.57 -0.66 0.03
N SER A 360 1.17 0.17 0.97
CA SER A 360 2.09 0.86 1.89
C SER A 360 2.73 -0.06 2.92
N LEU A 361 2.18 -1.26 3.17
CA LEU A 361 2.83 -2.28 4.01
C LEU A 361 4.22 -2.64 3.50
N MET A 362 4.44 -2.55 2.19
CA MET A 362 5.75 -2.75 1.60
C MET A 362 6.79 -1.76 2.12
N ALA A 363 6.40 -0.52 2.43
CA ALA A 363 7.27 0.45 3.09
C ALA A 363 7.53 0.11 4.57
N TYR A 364 6.57 -0.53 5.24
CA TYR A 364 6.69 -0.96 6.64
C TYR A 364 7.71 -2.09 6.77
N PHE A 365 7.46 -3.18 6.04
CA PHE A 365 8.30 -4.37 6.11
C PHE A 365 9.73 -4.07 5.65
N TRP A 366 9.91 -3.20 4.67
CA TRP A 366 11.23 -2.81 4.19
C TRP A 366 11.92 -1.79 5.11
N GLY A 367 11.23 -0.70 5.48
CA GLY A 367 11.86 0.49 6.05
C GLY A 367 11.28 1.04 7.35
N GLY A 368 10.32 0.35 7.95
CA GLY A 368 9.82 0.68 9.29
C GLY A 368 8.73 1.77 9.34
N MET A 369 8.45 2.22 10.56
CA MET A 369 7.36 3.09 10.97
C MET A 369 7.35 4.43 10.22
N ALA A 370 8.45 5.18 10.30
CA ALA A 370 8.53 6.50 9.68
C ALA A 370 8.43 6.46 8.14
N SER A 371 8.95 5.39 7.52
CA SER A 371 8.89 5.17 6.07
C SER A 371 7.46 4.98 5.57
N VAL A 372 6.59 4.35 6.35
CA VAL A 372 5.16 4.19 6.01
C VAL A 372 4.44 5.51 6.19
N GLY A 373 4.63 6.17 7.33
CA GLY A 373 3.92 7.41 7.64
C GLY A 373 4.18 8.52 6.62
N SER A 374 5.41 8.58 6.09
CA SER A 374 5.77 9.55 5.04
C SER A 374 5.19 9.25 3.65
N ARG A 375 4.57 8.08 3.43
CA ARG A 375 4.08 7.64 2.11
C ARG A 375 2.58 7.41 2.09
N LEU A 376 2.06 6.72 3.10
CA LEU A 376 0.67 6.33 3.20
C LEU A 376 -0.25 7.55 3.32
N TRP A 377 0.01 8.40 4.31
CA TRP A 377 -0.93 9.45 4.71
C TRP A 377 -1.08 10.58 3.69
N PHE A 378 -0.04 10.88 2.91
CA PHE A 378 -0.11 11.87 1.82
C PHE A 378 -1.12 11.50 0.73
N ALA A 379 -1.31 10.20 0.48
CA ALA A 379 -2.32 9.72 -0.46
C ALA A 379 -3.66 9.45 0.24
N LEU A 380 -3.60 8.82 1.42
CA LEU A 380 -4.78 8.32 2.11
C LEU A 380 -5.68 9.42 2.67
N ILE A 381 -5.11 10.48 3.27
CA ILE A 381 -5.89 11.56 3.88
C ILE A 381 -6.74 12.30 2.83
N PRO A 382 -6.18 12.78 1.69
CA PRO A 382 -6.99 13.40 0.66
C PRO A 382 -8.11 12.49 0.13
N VAL A 383 -7.83 11.19 0.00
CA VAL A 383 -8.80 10.20 -0.48
C VAL A 383 -9.95 10.05 0.51
N LEU A 384 -9.65 9.82 1.78
CA LEU A 384 -10.68 9.73 2.82
C LEU A 384 -11.48 11.03 2.91
N PHE A 385 -10.81 12.19 2.89
CA PHE A 385 -11.46 13.49 2.94
C PHE A 385 -12.45 13.67 1.77
N TYR A 386 -12.05 13.33 0.55
CA TYR A 386 -12.91 13.37 -0.62
C TYR A 386 -14.15 12.46 -0.46
N ILE A 387 -13.95 11.20 -0.06
CA ILE A 387 -15.04 10.24 0.16
C ILE A 387 -16.04 10.78 1.19
N GLN A 388 -15.56 11.35 2.29
CA GLN A 388 -16.43 11.89 3.35
C GLN A 388 -17.24 13.12 2.88
N ILE A 389 -16.67 13.99 2.03
CA ILE A 389 -17.39 15.14 1.47
C ILE A 389 -18.45 14.69 0.48
N VAL A 390 -18.09 13.83 -0.47
CA VAL A 390 -19.01 13.39 -1.53
C VAL A 390 -20.21 12.66 -0.95
N ASP A 391 -20.01 11.79 0.03
CA ASP A 391 -21.09 11.08 0.70
C ASP A 391 -22.08 12.02 1.42
N ARG A 392 -21.58 13.08 2.08
CA ARG A 392 -22.46 14.07 2.69
C ARG A 392 -23.29 14.84 1.67
N ILE A 393 -22.73 15.10 0.49
CA ILE A 393 -23.42 15.82 -0.59
C ILE A 393 -24.47 14.90 -1.24
N SER A 394 -24.16 13.63 -1.48
CA SER A 394 -25.08 12.67 -2.09
C SER A 394 -26.30 12.40 -1.21
N VAL A 395 -26.10 12.18 0.10
CA VAL A 395 -27.18 11.99 1.07
C VAL A 395 -28.10 13.21 1.13
N ARG A 396 -27.54 14.42 1.14
CA ARG A 396 -28.35 15.67 1.09
C ARG A 396 -29.19 15.78 -0.17
N ARG A 397 -28.64 15.43 -1.34
CA ARG A 397 -29.39 15.45 -2.60
C ARG A 397 -30.54 14.46 -2.58
N GLN A 398 -30.31 13.24 -2.11
CA GLN A 398 -31.37 12.23 -2.00
C GLN A 398 -32.48 12.68 -1.03
N GLY A 399 -32.12 13.33 0.09
CA GLY A 399 -33.10 13.92 1.01
C GLY A 399 -33.93 15.05 0.38
N LEU A 400 -33.31 15.91 -0.43
CA LEU A 400 -34.00 17.00 -1.15
C LEU A 400 -34.95 16.45 -2.24
N TYR A 401 -34.53 15.44 -3.00
CA TYR A 401 -35.42 14.82 -3.99
C TYR A 401 -36.57 14.05 -3.33
N ALA A 402 -36.34 13.43 -2.17
CA ALA A 402 -37.40 12.79 -1.40
C ALA A 402 -38.42 13.82 -0.90
N SER A 403 -37.98 14.97 -0.40
CA SER A 403 -38.90 16.05 0.02
C SER A 403 -39.68 16.66 -1.14
N ASP A 404 -39.04 16.85 -2.30
CA ASP A 404 -39.72 17.39 -3.49
C ASP A 404 -40.74 16.39 -4.06
N SER A 405 -40.43 15.08 -4.03
CA SER A 405 -41.37 14.04 -4.43
C SER A 405 -42.57 13.90 -3.48
N PHE A 406 -42.37 14.15 -2.18
CA PHE A 406 -43.45 14.19 -1.19
C PHE A 406 -44.36 15.42 -1.42
N LEU A 407 -43.77 16.59 -1.67
CA LEU A 407 -44.52 17.82 -1.98
C LEU A 407 -45.29 17.75 -3.31
N LEU A 408 -44.75 17.06 -4.33
CA LEU A 408 -45.42 16.84 -5.61
C LEU A 408 -46.48 15.73 -5.56
N GLY A 409 -46.34 14.77 -4.63
CA GLY A 409 -47.35 13.73 -4.36
C GLY A 409 -48.64 14.31 -3.78
N ASP A 410 -48.53 15.22 -2.81
CA ASP A 410 -49.69 15.87 -2.15
C ASP A 410 -50.45 16.85 -3.05
N LEU A 411 -49.81 17.41 -4.07
CA LEU A 411 -50.48 18.27 -5.05
C LEU A 411 -51.22 17.48 -6.14
N ARG A 412 -50.93 16.19 -6.33
CA ARG A 412 -51.61 15.34 -7.31
C ARG A 412 -52.83 14.60 -6.74
N THR A 413 -52.92 14.42 -5.42
CA THR A 413 -54.04 13.71 -4.78
C THR A 413 -55.24 14.60 -4.45
N ASN A 414 -55.11 15.93 -4.54
CA ASN A 414 -56.21 16.87 -4.26
C ASN A 414 -56.95 17.38 -5.52
N GLY A 415 -56.68 16.84 -6.71
CA GLY A 415 -57.08 17.44 -7.98
C GLY A 415 -57.77 16.56 -9.03
N THR A 416 -58.19 15.33 -8.72
CA THR A 416 -58.99 14.52 -9.66
C THR A 416 -59.99 13.61 -8.93
N THR A 417 -61.21 14.13 -8.84
CA THR A 417 -62.44 13.51 -9.32
C THR A 417 -62.57 11.99 -9.13
N GLN A 418 -63.46 11.62 -8.22
CA GLN A 418 -64.22 10.38 -8.26
C GLN A 418 -64.94 10.23 -9.61
N GLU A 419 -64.48 9.34 -10.46
CA GLU A 419 -65.27 8.68 -11.52
C GLU A 419 -64.83 7.21 -11.50
N LYS A 420 -65.47 6.31 -10.75
CA LYS A 420 -66.75 5.64 -11.06
C LYS A 420 -66.79 5.02 -12.47
N ILE A 421 -66.01 3.98 -12.68
CA ILE A 421 -66.26 2.94 -13.70
C ILE A 421 -65.99 1.60 -12.99
N ARG A 422 -67.01 0.96 -12.39
CA ARG A 422 -67.88 -0.09 -12.99
C ARG A 422 -67.05 -1.20 -13.64
N ASP A 423 -66.95 -2.35 -12.97
CA ASP A 423 -67.66 -3.58 -13.37
C ASP A 423 -67.63 -3.78 -14.88
N ASP A 424 -66.83 -4.74 -15.34
CA ASP A 424 -67.37 -5.84 -16.14
C ASP A 424 -66.38 -7.00 -16.28
N SER A 425 -66.93 -8.19 -16.03
CA SER A 425 -66.66 -9.52 -16.61
C SER A 425 -65.26 -9.78 -17.22
N GLY A 426 -64.53 -10.79 -16.74
CA GLY A 426 -64.92 -12.18 -16.94
C GLY A 426 -64.49 -12.66 -18.32
N TYR A 427 -63.27 -13.20 -18.44
CA TYR A 427 -62.89 -14.07 -19.56
C TYR A 427 -61.97 -15.19 -19.07
N GLU A 428 -62.60 -16.32 -18.75
CA GLU A 428 -62.03 -17.64 -19.03
C GLU A 428 -61.75 -17.77 -20.54
N ARG A 429 -60.58 -18.30 -20.92
CA ARG A 429 -60.45 -19.56 -21.68
C ARG A 429 -59.04 -19.74 -22.28
N GLN A 430 -58.44 -20.86 -21.86
CA GLN A 430 -57.76 -21.90 -22.65
C GLN A 430 -56.68 -21.54 -23.69
N GLY A 431 -55.52 -22.16 -23.47
CA GLY A 431 -54.43 -22.43 -24.39
C GLY A 431 -53.38 -23.26 -23.68
#